data_AF-A0A5E4MLM2-F1
#
_entry.id   AF-A0A5E4MLM2-F1
#
_cell.length_a   1.000
_cell.length_b   1.000
_cell.length_c   1.000
_cell.angle_alpha   90.00
_cell.angle_beta   90.00
_cell.angle_gamma   90.00
#
_symmetry.space_group_name_H-M   'P 1'
#
loop_
_entity.id
_entity.type
_entity.pdbx_description
1 polymer ?
#
loop_
_entity_poly.entity_id
_entity_poly.type
_entity_poly.pdbx_seq_one_letter_code
_entity_poly.pdbx_strand_id
1 'polypeptide(L)'
;MKWKDGYDERNTMLNVKLSKTIGLYQILDPKSPRTFGYNVYHVIATVLLAYEMVVLSLSLTGIYYWISNLSYMAPQIGYSTNVLCTCYKIWLLIQHPGRLRSCIEVACIDFMATGRFGAALFRRTRAKTIRVTRAYVMMGFLILSMYIVTPLVFNDNYLLLKGPDGVRHQYHLSVFNVFFPVTSAAYNRFFMLFHVFEIVFGYVWVVYSHVFDLFVVTMCYAISCQLNTIGVVFATLGQKMADYRGECKTTITRVHNDRETTGCRGSTLCIKRNLFCP
;
A
#
# COMPACT_ATOMS: atom_id res chain seq x y z
N MET A 1 -14.05 19.73 -6.79
CA MET A 1 -13.74 19.69 -5.35
C MET A 1 -12.32 20.21 -5.15
N LYS A 2 -12.14 21.41 -4.57
CA LYS A 2 -10.83 22.06 -4.38
C LYS A 2 -10.23 21.58 -3.06
N TRP A 3 -9.01 21.02 -3.08
CA TRP A 3 -8.20 20.78 -1.88
C TRP A 3 -7.79 22.12 -1.27
N LYS A 4 -8.69 22.79 -0.53
CA LYS A 4 -8.35 23.94 0.31
C LYS A 4 -7.79 23.37 1.60
N ASP A 5 -6.49 23.50 1.82
CA ASP A 5 -5.68 23.57 3.07
C ASP A 5 -6.16 22.85 4.35
N GLY A 6 -7.06 21.89 4.23
CA GLY A 6 -7.87 21.37 5.32
C GLY A 6 -8.47 20.04 4.89
N TYR A 7 -7.60 19.11 4.49
CA TYR A 7 -7.98 17.72 4.62
C TYR A 7 -8.13 17.46 6.12
N ASP A 8 -9.36 17.27 6.62
CA ASP A 8 -9.51 16.81 7.99
C ASP A 8 -8.84 15.43 8.01
N GLU A 9 -7.69 15.32 8.70
CA GLU A 9 -6.92 14.07 8.80
C GLU A 9 -7.81 12.90 9.22
N ARG A 10 -8.95 13.20 9.84
CA ARG A 10 -9.97 12.26 10.29
C ARG A 10 -10.79 11.64 9.16
N ASN A 11 -10.83 12.23 7.96
CA ASN A 11 -11.73 11.80 6.86
C ASN A 11 -11.12 10.85 5.83
N THR A 12 -9.83 10.51 5.94
CA THR A 12 -9.17 9.50 5.08
C THR A 12 -8.78 8.23 5.81
N MET A 13 -8.87 7.09 5.09
CA MET A 13 -8.23 5.82 5.46
C MET A 13 -6.70 5.95 5.54
N LEU A 14 -6.13 6.82 4.71
CA LEU A 14 -4.70 7.07 4.61
C LEU A 14 -4.15 7.66 5.91
N ASN A 15 -2.99 7.15 6.34
CA ASN A 15 -2.20 7.75 7.40
C ASN A 15 -1.48 9.00 6.86
N VAL A 16 -2.20 10.14 6.81
CA VAL A 16 -1.72 11.38 6.20
C VAL A 16 -0.36 11.84 6.75
N LYS A 17 -0.12 11.70 8.06
CA LYS A 17 1.16 12.08 8.69
C LYS A 17 2.30 11.24 8.13
N LEU A 18 2.13 9.91 8.13
CA LEU A 18 3.13 9.00 7.57
C LEU A 18 3.34 9.24 6.08
N SER A 19 2.26 9.40 5.31
CA SER A 19 2.32 9.66 3.87
C SER A 19 3.01 10.97 3.52
N LYS A 20 2.93 12.01 4.37
CA LYS A 20 3.70 13.24 4.23
C LYS A 20 5.17 13.03 4.55
N THR A 21 5.49 12.25 5.59
CA THR A 21 6.88 11.95 5.99
C THR A 21 7.63 11.19 4.91
N ILE A 22 6.98 10.18 4.29
CA ILE A 22 7.60 9.36 3.25
C ILE A 22 7.46 9.94 1.83
N GLY A 23 6.83 11.11 1.66
CA GLY A 23 6.74 11.80 0.37
C GLY A 23 5.57 11.40 -0.55
N LEU A 24 4.79 10.36 -0.20
CA LEU A 24 3.64 9.91 -1.00
C LEU A 24 2.62 11.04 -1.24
N TYR A 25 2.34 11.83 -0.19
CA TYR A 25 1.37 12.91 -0.29
C TYR A 25 1.79 13.96 -1.32
N GLN A 26 3.07 14.34 -1.33
CA GLN A 26 3.62 15.39 -2.17
C GLN A 26 3.79 14.94 -3.63
N ILE A 27 4.01 13.64 -3.87
CA ILE A 27 3.99 13.04 -5.20
C ILE A 27 2.58 13.09 -5.78
N LEU A 28 1.54 12.86 -4.96
CA LEU A 28 0.16 12.84 -5.42
C LEU A 28 -0.51 14.23 -5.47
N ASP A 29 0.04 15.22 -4.78
CA ASP A 29 -0.55 16.56 -4.71
C ASP A 29 -0.21 17.40 -5.96
N PRO A 30 -1.21 17.81 -6.77
CA PRO A 30 -1.00 18.70 -7.91
C PRO A 30 -0.65 20.14 -7.52
N LYS A 31 -0.82 20.52 -6.25
CA LYS A 31 -0.46 21.82 -5.71
C LYS A 31 0.95 21.86 -5.10
N SER A 32 1.68 20.75 -5.15
CA SER A 32 3.08 20.71 -4.74
C SER A 32 3.89 21.81 -5.43
N PRO A 33 4.92 22.36 -4.76
CA PRO A 33 5.79 23.39 -5.29
C PRO A 33 6.26 23.02 -6.69
N ARG A 34 6.11 23.96 -7.62
CA ARG A 34 6.52 23.80 -9.01
C ARG A 34 7.74 24.66 -9.29
N THR A 35 8.74 24.06 -9.90
CA THR A 35 9.90 24.79 -10.42
C THR A 35 9.92 24.55 -11.92
N PHE A 36 9.98 25.64 -12.71
CA PHE A 36 9.87 25.58 -14.19
C PHE A 36 8.61 24.86 -14.70
N GLY A 37 7.51 24.90 -13.96
CA GLY A 37 6.25 24.24 -14.34
C GLY A 37 6.18 22.74 -13.98
N TYR A 38 7.28 22.12 -13.55
CA TYR A 38 7.33 20.73 -13.09
C TYR A 38 7.15 20.64 -11.58
N ASN A 39 6.47 19.59 -11.10
CA ASN A 39 6.39 19.29 -9.67
C ASN A 39 7.79 18.90 -9.15
N VAL A 40 8.31 19.65 -8.18
CA VAL A 40 9.65 19.43 -7.61
C VAL A 40 9.82 18.00 -7.09
N TYR A 41 8.78 17.44 -6.47
CA TYR A 41 8.83 16.07 -5.94
C TYR A 41 8.90 15.02 -7.04
N HIS A 42 8.30 15.27 -8.21
CA HIS A 42 8.44 14.37 -9.35
C HIS A 42 9.85 14.44 -9.92
N VAL A 43 10.42 15.64 -10.03
CA VAL A 43 11.80 15.81 -10.51
C VAL A 43 12.79 15.10 -9.58
N ILE A 44 12.68 15.33 -8.27
CA ILE A 44 13.53 14.64 -7.27
C ILE A 44 13.34 13.13 -7.39
N ALA A 45 12.09 12.66 -7.48
CA ALA A 45 11.82 11.24 -7.58
C ALA A 45 12.41 10.61 -8.86
N THR A 46 12.34 11.31 -9.99
CA THR A 46 12.94 10.89 -11.26
C THR A 46 14.47 10.86 -11.19
N VAL A 47 15.12 11.85 -10.56
CA VAL A 47 16.59 11.87 -10.40
C VAL A 47 17.05 10.70 -9.55
N LEU A 48 16.40 10.48 -8.40
CA LEU A 48 16.68 9.34 -7.53
C LEU A 48 16.38 8.00 -8.21
N LEU A 49 15.33 7.93 -9.04
CA LEU A 49 15.04 6.75 -9.87
C LEU A 49 16.16 6.48 -10.88
N ALA A 50 16.67 7.52 -11.55
CA ALA A 50 17.80 7.39 -12.46
C ALA A 50 19.06 6.91 -11.73
N TYR A 51 19.31 7.43 -10.52
CA TYR A 51 20.37 6.95 -9.64
C TYR A 51 20.25 5.45 -9.34
N GLU A 52 19.08 4.97 -8.92
CA GLU A 52 18.80 3.56 -8.67
C GLU A 52 19.07 2.70 -9.92
N MET A 53 18.68 3.17 -11.11
CA MET A 53 18.94 2.46 -12.37
C MET A 53 20.43 2.35 -12.71
N VAL A 54 21.24 3.35 -12.35
CA VAL A 54 22.71 3.29 -12.51
C VAL A 54 23.31 2.28 -11.54
N VAL A 55 22.89 2.26 -10.28
CA VAL A 55 23.38 1.28 -9.30
C VAL A 55 22.96 -0.14 -9.67
N LEU A 56 21.74 -0.29 -10.20
CA LEU A 56 21.25 -1.56 -10.71
C LEU A 56 22.08 -2.06 -11.89
N SER A 57 22.44 -1.20 -12.85
CA SER A 57 23.26 -1.62 -13.99
C SER A 57 24.63 -2.11 -13.55
N LEU A 58 25.26 -1.44 -12.58
CA LEU A 58 26.48 -1.92 -11.91
C LEU A 58 26.25 -3.29 -11.25
N SER A 59 25.14 -3.45 -10.53
CA SER A 59 24.78 -4.72 -9.88
C SER A 59 24.62 -5.88 -10.87
N LEU A 60 24.04 -5.62 -12.05
CA LEU A 60 23.91 -6.61 -13.12
C LEU A 60 25.26 -7.03 -13.71
N THR A 61 26.24 -6.11 -13.82
CA THR A 61 27.60 -6.50 -14.20
C THR A 61 28.24 -7.42 -13.16
N GLY A 62 27.92 -7.24 -11.88
CA GLY A 62 28.33 -8.16 -10.82
C GLY A 62 27.84 -9.59 -11.07
N ILE A 63 26.57 -9.78 -11.46
CA ILE A 63 26.00 -11.11 -11.73
C ILE A 63 26.81 -11.89 -12.77
N TYR A 64 27.33 -11.21 -13.79
CA TYR A 64 28.18 -11.84 -14.81
C TYR A 64 29.44 -12.50 -14.20
N TYR A 65 30.11 -11.79 -13.28
CA TYR A 65 31.27 -12.32 -12.57
C TYR A 65 30.92 -13.42 -11.55
N TRP A 66 29.65 -13.52 -11.15
CA TRP A 66 29.18 -14.41 -10.09
C TRP A 66 28.56 -15.70 -10.65
N ILE A 67 28.58 -15.88 -11.97
CA ILE A 67 27.95 -17.01 -12.67
C ILE A 67 28.48 -18.37 -12.21
N SER A 68 29.73 -18.43 -11.72
CA SER A 68 30.32 -19.67 -11.22
C SER A 68 29.84 -20.06 -9.81
N ASN A 69 29.18 -19.15 -9.08
CA ASN A 69 28.78 -19.36 -7.69
C ASN A 69 27.28 -19.07 -7.48
N LEU A 70 26.46 -20.12 -7.58
CA LEU A 70 25.00 -20.01 -7.47
C LEU A 70 24.54 -19.38 -6.15
N SER A 71 25.20 -19.68 -5.03
CA SER A 71 24.87 -19.16 -3.69
C SER A 71 24.92 -17.64 -3.60
N TYR A 72 25.73 -17.02 -4.45
CA TYR A 72 25.96 -15.59 -4.51
C TYR A 72 25.12 -14.95 -5.64
N MET A 73 24.98 -15.65 -6.77
CA MET A 73 24.18 -15.20 -7.91
C MET A 73 22.68 -15.11 -7.59
N ALA A 74 22.11 -16.13 -6.92
CA ALA A 74 20.67 -16.19 -6.70
C ALA A 74 20.13 -15.04 -5.82
N PRO A 75 20.75 -14.70 -4.66
CA PRO A 75 20.37 -13.52 -3.89
C PRO A 75 20.49 -12.21 -4.70
N GLN A 76 21.54 -12.07 -5.52
CA GLN A 76 21.76 -10.87 -6.33
C GLN A 76 20.69 -10.68 -7.42
N ILE A 77 20.25 -11.77 -8.05
CA ILE A 77 19.13 -11.74 -9.02
C ILE A 77 17.82 -11.35 -8.31
N GLY A 78 17.52 -11.97 -7.17
CA GLY A 78 16.32 -11.66 -6.38
C GLY A 78 16.30 -10.20 -5.94
N TYR A 79 17.45 -9.72 -5.47
CA TYR A 79 17.66 -8.31 -5.11
C TYR A 79 17.43 -7.37 -6.29
N SER A 80 18.11 -7.60 -7.41
CA SER A 80 18.01 -6.77 -8.62
C SER A 80 16.58 -6.72 -9.16
N THR A 81 15.88 -7.85 -9.14
CA THR A 81 14.47 -7.94 -9.53
C THR A 81 13.58 -7.10 -8.61
N ASN A 82 13.82 -7.13 -7.31
CA ASN A 82 13.04 -6.34 -6.34
C ASN A 82 13.27 -4.83 -6.50
N VAL A 83 14.53 -4.41 -6.73
CA VAL A 83 14.84 -3.00 -7.07
C VAL A 83 14.12 -2.58 -8.35
N LEU A 84 14.15 -3.40 -9.41
CA LEU A 84 13.40 -3.14 -10.65
C LEU A 84 11.89 -2.99 -10.41
N CYS A 85 11.29 -3.89 -9.64
CA CYS A 85 9.88 -3.78 -9.27
C CYS A 85 9.59 -2.48 -8.51
N THR A 86 10.48 -2.06 -7.62
CA THR A 86 10.35 -0.82 -6.86
C THR A 86 10.46 0.40 -7.76
N CYS A 87 11.42 0.42 -8.68
CA CYS A 87 11.55 1.44 -9.71
C CYS A 87 10.27 1.58 -10.56
N TYR A 88 9.72 0.44 -11.00
CA TYR A 88 8.47 0.41 -11.76
C TYR A 88 7.27 0.97 -10.95
N LYS A 89 7.15 0.60 -9.67
CA LYS A 89 6.12 1.12 -8.75
C LYS A 89 6.17 2.65 -8.63
N ILE A 90 7.36 3.22 -8.45
CA ILE A 90 7.53 4.68 -8.37
C ILE A 90 7.27 5.35 -9.71
N TRP A 91 7.70 4.76 -10.81
CA TRP A 91 7.40 5.27 -12.15
C TRP A 91 5.88 5.35 -12.38
N LEU A 92 5.11 4.34 -11.97
CA LEU A 92 3.63 4.38 -12.03
C LEU A 92 3.03 5.53 -11.21
N LEU A 93 3.58 5.81 -10.02
CA LEU A 93 3.14 6.93 -9.18
C LEU A 93 3.37 8.28 -9.86
N ILE A 94 4.50 8.45 -10.53
CA ILE A 94 4.87 9.69 -11.24
C ILE A 94 4.02 9.86 -12.51
N GLN A 95 3.74 8.78 -13.25
CA GLN A 95 2.98 8.84 -14.51
C GLN A 95 1.48 9.07 -14.30
N HIS A 96 0.92 8.55 -13.20
CA HIS A 96 -0.53 8.56 -12.99
C HIS A 96 -0.98 9.19 -11.66
N PRO A 97 -0.43 10.34 -11.22
CA PRO A 97 -0.72 10.92 -9.92
C PRO A 97 -2.20 11.29 -9.78
N GLY A 98 -2.83 11.79 -10.85
CA GLY A 98 -4.24 12.17 -10.85
C GLY A 98 -5.19 10.97 -10.66
N ARG A 99 -4.93 9.84 -11.34
CA ARG A 99 -5.74 8.62 -11.21
C ARG A 99 -5.62 8.04 -9.81
N LEU A 100 -4.39 7.93 -9.31
CA LEU A 100 -4.12 7.39 -7.97
C LEU A 100 -4.74 8.27 -6.88
N ARG A 101 -4.69 9.59 -7.07
CA ARG A 101 -5.37 10.54 -6.18
C ARG A 101 -6.89 10.36 -6.19
N SER A 102 -7.51 10.24 -7.37
CA SER A 102 -8.95 9.93 -7.45
C SER A 102 -9.30 8.64 -6.70
N CYS A 103 -8.46 7.61 -6.76
CA CYS A 103 -8.66 6.41 -5.97
C CYS A 103 -8.65 6.69 -4.45
N ILE A 104 -7.77 7.59 -3.96
CA ILE A 104 -7.73 7.96 -2.53
C ILE A 104 -8.97 8.75 -2.13
N GLU A 105 -9.44 9.63 -3.01
CA GLU A 105 -10.66 10.39 -2.79
C GLU A 105 -11.89 9.47 -2.67
N VAL A 106 -11.98 8.42 -3.51
CA VAL A 106 -13.03 7.38 -3.38
C VAL A 106 -12.89 6.59 -2.07
N ALA A 107 -11.67 6.47 -1.53
CA ALA A 107 -11.38 5.85 -0.24
C ALA A 107 -11.60 6.78 0.98
N CYS A 108 -12.39 7.84 0.85
CA CYS A 108 -12.72 8.77 1.94
C CYS A 108 -14.00 8.45 2.69
N ILE A 109 -14.11 8.98 3.93
CA ILE A 109 -15.29 8.86 4.80
C ILE A 109 -16.56 9.30 4.08
N ASP A 110 -16.51 10.40 3.34
CA ASP A 110 -17.71 11.00 2.75
C ASP A 110 -18.43 10.05 1.79
N PHE A 111 -17.68 9.12 1.19
CA PHE A 111 -18.24 8.07 0.34
C PHE A 111 -18.59 6.78 1.12
N MET A 112 -17.90 6.51 2.23
CA MET A 112 -18.02 5.25 2.99
C MET A 112 -19.00 5.29 4.16
N ALA A 113 -19.26 6.45 4.74
CA ALA A 113 -20.09 6.59 5.93
C ALA A 113 -21.55 6.92 5.57
N THR A 114 -22.24 5.99 4.93
CA THR A 114 -23.70 6.06 4.85
C THR A 114 -24.30 5.69 6.22
N GLY A 115 -24.55 6.70 7.05
CA GLY A 115 -25.22 6.56 8.36
C GLY A 115 -24.29 6.30 9.56
N ARG A 116 -24.90 6.18 10.75
CA ARG A 116 -24.17 6.09 12.03
C ARG A 116 -23.31 4.82 12.16
N PHE A 117 -23.73 3.70 11.56
CA PHE A 117 -23.00 2.43 11.60
C PHE A 117 -21.70 2.48 10.77
N GLY A 118 -21.73 3.08 9.57
CA GLY A 118 -20.56 3.22 8.70
C GLY A 118 -19.44 4.03 9.35
N ALA A 119 -19.79 5.10 10.07
CA ALA A 119 -18.80 5.95 10.76
C ALA A 119 -18.04 5.22 11.87
N ALA A 120 -18.70 4.36 12.66
CA ALA A 120 -18.06 3.60 13.72
C ALA A 120 -17.12 2.51 13.14
N LEU A 121 -17.58 1.78 12.13
CA LEU A 121 -16.78 0.76 11.44
C LEU A 121 -15.54 1.38 10.78
N PHE A 122 -15.73 2.49 10.07
CA PHE A 122 -14.63 3.22 9.44
C PHE A 122 -13.56 3.63 10.44
N ARG A 123 -13.94 4.24 11.58
CA ARG A 123 -12.97 4.66 12.61
C ARG A 123 -12.15 3.49 13.15
N ARG A 124 -12.80 2.34 13.37
CA ARG A 124 -12.12 1.12 13.81
C ARG A 124 -11.15 0.60 12.76
N THR A 125 -11.55 0.56 11.50
CA THR A 125 -10.70 0.10 10.39
C THR A 125 -9.53 1.04 10.19
N ARG A 126 -9.73 2.37 10.23
CA ARG A 126 -8.66 3.37 10.13
C ARG A 126 -7.62 3.22 11.23
N ALA A 127 -8.06 3.02 12.48
CA ALA A 127 -7.14 2.78 13.60
C ALA A 127 -6.30 1.50 13.42
N LYS A 128 -6.84 0.47 12.75
CA LYS A 128 -6.07 -0.72 12.35
C LYS A 128 -5.08 -0.38 11.23
N THR A 129 -5.53 0.28 10.16
CA THR A 129 -4.69 0.68 9.03
C THR A 129 -3.50 1.52 9.47
N ILE A 130 -3.70 2.50 10.35
CA ILE A 130 -2.60 3.33 10.90
C ILE A 130 -1.58 2.48 11.67
N ARG A 131 -2.03 1.55 12.51
CA ARG A 131 -1.12 0.66 13.25
C ARG A 131 -0.33 -0.25 12.33
N VAL A 132 -1.00 -0.87 11.36
CA VAL A 132 -0.38 -1.80 10.40
C VAL A 132 0.62 -1.08 9.52
N THR A 133 0.24 0.06 8.94
CA THR A 133 1.13 0.86 8.07
C THR A 133 2.35 1.37 8.82
N ARG A 134 2.19 1.81 10.08
CA ARG A 134 3.32 2.22 10.92
C ARG A 134 4.24 1.04 11.26
N ALA A 135 3.69 -0.10 11.64
CA ALA A 135 4.47 -1.30 11.94
C ALA A 135 5.27 -1.77 10.71
N TYR A 136 4.63 -1.76 9.54
CA TYR A 136 5.26 -2.10 8.26
C TYR A 136 6.47 -1.20 7.96
N VAL A 137 6.30 0.13 8.06
CA VAL A 137 7.42 1.08 7.85
C VAL A 137 8.54 0.89 8.87
N MET A 138 8.22 0.72 10.15
CA MET A 138 9.23 0.49 11.18
C MET A 138 10.00 -0.80 10.94
N MET A 139 9.33 -1.87 10.51
CA MET A 139 9.97 -3.14 10.16
C MET A 139 10.93 -2.98 8.98
N GLY A 140 10.54 -2.25 7.94
CA GLY A 140 11.40 -1.99 6.79
C GLY A 140 12.69 -1.24 7.15
N PHE A 141 12.59 -0.18 7.95
CA PHE A 141 13.78 0.55 8.41
C PHE A 141 14.63 -0.26 9.41
N LEU A 142 14.01 -1.09 10.25
CA LEU A 142 14.74 -1.99 11.13
C LEU A 142 15.57 -3.00 10.31
N ILE A 143 14.97 -3.61 9.29
CA ILE A 143 15.69 -4.51 8.37
C ILE A 143 16.85 -3.76 7.72
N LEU A 144 16.62 -2.56 7.17
CA LEU A 144 17.69 -1.75 6.59
C LEU A 144 18.84 -1.51 7.58
N SER A 145 18.54 -1.12 8.82
CA SER A 145 19.58 -0.90 9.83
C SER A 145 20.40 -2.16 10.13
N MET A 146 19.77 -3.34 10.14
CA MET A 146 20.47 -4.62 10.29
C MET A 146 21.42 -4.85 9.12
N TYR A 147 20.97 -4.59 7.89
CA TYR A 147 21.79 -4.71 6.68
C TYR A 147 23.00 -3.75 6.70
N ILE A 148 22.83 -2.53 7.23
CA ILE A 148 23.93 -1.55 7.36
C ILE A 148 24.97 -2.02 8.38
N VAL A 149 24.53 -2.53 9.52
CA VAL A 149 25.41 -2.93 10.63
C VAL A 149 26.14 -4.25 10.33
N THR A 150 25.51 -5.17 9.60
CA THR A 150 26.06 -6.51 9.29
C THR A 150 27.50 -6.48 8.77
N PRO A 151 27.84 -5.77 7.67
CA PRO A 151 29.21 -5.75 7.14
C PRO A 151 30.22 -5.08 8.10
N LEU A 152 29.77 -4.18 8.99
CA LEU A 152 30.66 -3.56 9.99
C LEU A 152 31.00 -4.53 11.13
N VAL A 153 30.06 -5.40 11.51
CA VAL A 153 30.28 -6.44 12.54
C VAL A 153 31.10 -7.59 11.97
N PHE A 154 30.86 -7.95 10.70
CA PHE A 154 31.53 -9.04 9.99
C PHE A 154 32.64 -8.54 9.06
N ASN A 155 33.37 -7.50 9.48
CA ASN A 155 34.36 -6.83 8.63
C ASN A 155 35.51 -7.74 8.15
N ASP A 156 35.76 -8.85 8.84
CA ASP A 156 36.79 -9.83 8.48
C ASP A 156 36.36 -10.80 7.36
N ASN A 157 35.10 -10.73 6.90
CA ASN A 157 34.60 -11.57 5.82
C ASN A 157 34.87 -10.93 4.45
N TYR A 158 35.64 -11.65 3.62
CA TYR A 158 35.94 -11.26 2.26
C TYR A 158 35.18 -12.13 1.26
N LEU A 159 34.60 -11.49 0.24
CA LEU A 159 34.11 -12.14 -0.96
C LEU A 159 35.28 -12.51 -1.85
N LEU A 160 35.43 -13.81 -2.11
CA LEU A 160 36.40 -14.34 -3.06
C LEU A 160 35.77 -14.36 -4.45
N LEU A 161 36.05 -13.33 -5.25
CA LEU A 161 35.66 -13.30 -6.65
C LEU A 161 36.75 -13.92 -7.52
N LYS A 162 36.39 -14.86 -8.37
CA LYS A 162 37.29 -15.36 -9.41
C LYS A 162 37.13 -14.46 -10.64
N GLY A 163 38.18 -13.71 -10.98
CA GLY A 163 38.20 -12.89 -12.20
C GLY A 163 38.16 -13.76 -13.46
N PRO A 164 37.89 -13.16 -14.63
CA PRO A 164 37.94 -13.85 -15.94
C PRO A 164 39.30 -14.50 -16.20
N ASP A 165 40.37 -13.89 -15.69
CA ASP A 165 41.76 -14.34 -15.79
C ASP A 165 42.08 -15.51 -14.83
N GLY A 166 41.09 -15.98 -14.06
CA GLY A 166 41.25 -17.06 -13.08
C GLY A 166 41.86 -16.64 -11.75
N VAL A 167 42.35 -15.40 -11.64
CA VAL A 167 42.91 -14.81 -10.40
C VAL A 167 41.80 -14.53 -9.40
N ARG A 168 42.02 -14.88 -8.12
CA ARG A 168 41.06 -14.64 -7.03
C ARG A 168 41.30 -13.26 -6.42
N HIS A 169 40.29 -12.40 -6.45
CA HIS A 169 40.28 -11.09 -5.82
C HIS A 169 39.41 -11.12 -4.56
N GLN A 170 39.91 -10.56 -3.47
CA GLN A 170 39.22 -10.47 -2.19
C GLN A 170 38.63 -9.06 -2.01
N TYR A 171 37.31 -8.98 -1.88
CA TYR A 171 36.57 -7.74 -1.63
C TYR A 171 35.91 -7.81 -0.26
N HIS A 172 35.93 -6.72 0.52
CA HIS A 172 35.13 -6.65 1.74
C HIS A 172 33.64 -6.84 1.44
N LEU A 173 32.95 -7.58 2.31
CA LEU A 173 31.49 -7.67 2.25
C LEU A 173 30.88 -6.29 2.52
N SER A 174 29.94 -5.86 1.69
CA SER A 174 29.17 -4.62 1.87
C SER A 174 27.67 -4.92 1.96
N VAL A 175 26.86 -3.88 2.19
CA VAL A 175 25.42 -3.96 2.45
C VAL A 175 24.68 -4.70 1.35
N PHE A 176 24.95 -4.34 0.10
CA PHE A 176 24.32 -4.92 -1.09
C PHE A 176 25.33 -5.63 -2.00
N ASN A 177 26.62 -5.59 -1.66
CA ASN A 177 27.71 -6.15 -2.46
C ASN A 177 27.64 -5.69 -3.93
N VAL A 178 27.41 -4.39 -4.13
CA VAL A 178 27.34 -3.82 -5.49
C VAL A 178 28.72 -3.94 -6.11
N PHE A 179 28.77 -4.42 -7.35
CA PHE A 179 30.01 -4.48 -8.09
C PHE A 179 30.42 -3.09 -8.57
N PHE A 180 31.56 -2.60 -8.09
CA PHE A 180 32.16 -1.36 -8.57
C PHE A 180 33.31 -1.69 -9.52
N PRO A 181 33.45 -0.98 -10.66
CA PRO A 181 34.52 -1.21 -11.64
C PRO A 181 35.86 -0.62 -11.16
N VAL A 182 36.31 -1.03 -9.98
CA VAL A 182 37.55 -0.60 -9.33
C VAL A 182 38.35 -1.83 -8.91
N THR A 183 39.67 -1.68 -8.79
CA THR A 183 40.51 -2.79 -8.32
C THR A 183 40.20 -3.13 -6.86
N SER A 184 40.37 -4.39 -6.47
CA SER A 184 40.14 -4.83 -5.08
C SER A 184 40.96 -4.03 -4.05
N ALA A 185 42.19 -3.65 -4.40
CA ALA A 185 43.03 -2.80 -3.54
C ALA A 185 42.45 -1.40 -3.34
N ALA A 186 41.91 -0.78 -4.40
CA ALA A 186 41.27 0.53 -4.31
C ALA A 186 39.94 0.45 -3.54
N TYR A 187 39.15 -0.59 -3.78
CA TYR A 187 37.90 -0.83 -3.07
C TYR A 187 38.12 -0.95 -1.56
N ASN A 188 39.04 -1.83 -1.15
CA ASN A 188 39.33 -2.08 0.26
C ASN A 188 39.93 -0.84 0.95
N ARG A 189 40.76 -0.05 0.25
CA ARG A 189 41.30 1.21 0.78
C ARG A 189 40.22 2.26 1.05
N PHE A 190 39.20 2.33 0.19
CA PHE A 190 38.11 3.30 0.30
C PHE A 190 36.78 2.66 0.71
N PHE A 191 36.82 1.55 1.44
CA PHE A 191 35.63 0.75 1.78
C PHE A 191 34.50 1.58 2.39
N MET A 192 34.81 2.45 3.35
CA MET A 192 33.82 3.32 4.00
C MET A 192 33.07 4.23 3.02
N LEU A 193 33.72 4.68 1.94
CA LEU A 193 33.09 5.52 0.92
C LEU A 193 32.04 4.72 0.13
N PHE A 194 32.40 3.52 -0.34
CA PHE A 194 31.49 2.62 -1.05
C PHE A 194 30.35 2.15 -0.13
N HIS A 195 30.65 1.90 1.13
CA HIS A 195 29.66 1.55 2.14
C HIS A 195 28.62 2.65 2.34
N VAL A 196 29.04 3.92 2.48
CA VAL A 196 28.12 5.08 2.56
C VAL A 196 27.28 5.22 1.29
N PHE A 197 27.87 5.00 0.11
CA PHE A 197 27.13 5.02 -1.15
C PHE A 197 26.02 3.95 -1.17
N GLU A 198 26.34 2.73 -0.76
CA GLU A 198 25.35 1.64 -0.66
C GLU A 198 24.28 1.91 0.41
N ILE A 199 24.62 2.60 1.52
CA ILE A 199 23.62 3.04 2.52
C ILE A 199 22.62 4.01 1.91
N VAL A 200 23.08 5.00 1.14
CA VAL A 200 22.20 5.98 0.49
C VAL A 200 21.24 5.29 -0.47
N PHE A 201 21.77 4.38 -1.29
CA PHE A 201 21.00 3.53 -2.19
C PHE A 201 19.95 2.69 -1.43
N GLY A 202 20.36 1.95 -0.40
CA GLY A 202 19.43 1.17 0.42
C GLY A 202 18.32 2.01 1.05
N TYR A 203 18.65 3.21 1.51
CA TYR A 203 17.67 4.14 2.08
C TYR A 203 16.64 4.61 1.04
N VAL A 204 17.09 5.00 -0.15
CA VAL A 204 16.20 5.42 -1.26
C VAL A 204 15.30 4.27 -1.67
N TRP A 205 15.87 3.08 -1.90
CA TRP A 205 15.12 1.86 -2.22
C TRP A 205 14.04 1.52 -1.17
N VAL A 206 14.39 1.61 0.13
CA VAL A 206 13.43 1.37 1.23
C VAL A 206 12.33 2.42 1.21
N VAL A 207 12.63 3.72 1.11
CA VAL A 207 11.57 4.73 1.03
C VAL A 207 10.64 4.46 -0.15
N TYR A 208 11.19 4.13 -1.33
CA TYR A 208 10.42 3.88 -2.54
C TYR A 208 9.50 2.67 -2.47
N SER A 209 9.99 1.57 -1.92
CA SER A 209 9.16 0.37 -1.70
C SER A 209 7.97 0.68 -0.80
N HIS A 210 8.18 1.45 0.28
CA HIS A 210 7.12 1.81 1.21
C HIS A 210 6.10 2.78 0.63
N VAL A 211 6.51 3.75 -0.19
CA VAL A 211 5.60 4.76 -0.78
C VAL A 211 4.43 4.10 -1.52
N PHE A 212 4.74 3.18 -2.43
CA PHE A 212 3.71 2.50 -3.21
C PHE A 212 2.94 1.46 -2.39
N ASP A 213 3.62 0.68 -1.56
CA ASP A 213 2.96 -0.38 -0.79
C ASP A 213 1.99 0.20 0.25
N LEU A 214 2.30 1.36 0.84
CA LEU A 214 1.38 2.09 1.71
C LEU A 214 0.12 2.54 0.97
N PHE A 215 0.25 2.97 -0.28
CA PHE A 215 -0.89 3.31 -1.12
C PHE A 215 -1.79 2.07 -1.32
N VAL A 216 -1.22 0.95 -1.76
CA VAL A 216 -1.97 -0.29 -2.03
C VAL A 216 -2.63 -0.82 -0.77
N VAL A 217 -1.89 -0.93 0.34
CA VAL A 217 -2.44 -1.40 1.63
C VAL A 217 -3.62 -0.53 2.05
N THR A 218 -3.50 0.80 1.93
CA THR A 218 -4.59 1.71 2.27
C THR A 218 -5.83 1.45 1.41
N MET A 219 -5.66 1.22 0.10
CA MET A 219 -6.77 0.88 -0.79
C MET A 219 -7.43 -0.44 -0.42
N CYS A 220 -6.64 -1.48 -0.13
CA CYS A 220 -7.18 -2.78 0.29
C CYS A 220 -8.04 -2.65 1.56
N TYR A 221 -7.59 -1.85 2.53
CA TYR A 221 -8.38 -1.55 3.73
C TYR A 221 -9.65 -0.75 3.43
N ALA A 222 -9.58 0.22 2.52
CA ALA A 222 -10.74 1.01 2.12
C ALA A 222 -11.80 0.13 1.44
N ILE A 223 -11.41 -0.71 0.47
CA ILE A 223 -12.29 -1.66 -0.21
C ILE A 223 -12.89 -2.65 0.78
N SER A 224 -12.07 -3.20 1.69
CA SER A 224 -12.56 -4.11 2.74
C SER A 224 -13.58 -3.44 3.65
N CYS A 225 -13.39 -2.16 3.97
CA CYS A 225 -14.34 -1.37 4.74
C CYS A 225 -15.66 -1.16 4.00
N GLN A 226 -15.60 -0.86 2.70
CA GLN A 226 -16.78 -0.70 1.83
C GLN A 226 -17.58 -2.00 1.74
N LEU A 227 -16.92 -3.12 1.44
CA LEU A 227 -17.56 -4.44 1.35
C LEU A 227 -18.23 -4.85 2.67
N ASN A 228 -17.56 -4.61 3.80
CA ASN A 228 -18.14 -4.90 5.12
C ASN A 228 -19.36 -4.01 5.41
N THR A 229 -19.30 -2.72 5.05
CA THR A 229 -20.44 -1.80 5.20
C THR A 229 -21.64 -2.27 4.38
N ILE A 230 -21.40 -2.66 3.12
CA ILE A 230 -22.44 -3.22 2.23
C ILE A 230 -23.04 -4.50 2.84
N GLY A 231 -22.20 -5.41 3.34
CA GLY A 231 -22.66 -6.64 3.98
C GLY A 231 -23.56 -6.38 5.20
N VAL A 232 -23.21 -5.42 6.04
CA VAL A 232 -24.04 -5.02 7.19
C VAL A 232 -25.37 -4.43 6.71
N VAL A 233 -25.37 -3.56 5.71
CA VAL A 233 -26.61 -2.97 5.16
C VAL A 233 -27.53 -4.06 4.61
N PHE A 234 -27.01 -5.01 3.82
CA PHE A 234 -27.80 -6.14 3.31
C PHE A 234 -28.35 -7.03 4.43
N ALA A 235 -27.57 -7.32 5.46
CA ALA A 235 -28.04 -8.09 6.61
C ALA A 235 -29.20 -7.39 7.34
N THR A 236 -29.09 -6.07 7.55
CA THR A 236 -30.15 -5.29 8.20
C THR A 236 -31.43 -5.17 7.35
N LEU A 237 -31.29 -5.05 6.02
CA LEU A 237 -32.42 -5.08 5.09
C LEU A 237 -33.12 -6.45 5.11
N GLY A 238 -32.35 -7.54 5.10
CA GLY A 238 -32.89 -8.90 5.20
C GLY A 238 -33.69 -9.13 6.49
N GLN A 239 -33.19 -8.65 7.63
CA GLN A 239 -33.90 -8.73 8.91
C GLN A 239 -35.22 -7.94 8.88
N LYS A 240 -35.21 -6.70 8.38
CA LYS A 240 -36.44 -5.89 8.26
C LYS A 240 -37.47 -6.56 7.34
N MET A 241 -37.06 -7.12 6.20
CA MET A 241 -37.98 -7.83 5.30
C MET A 241 -38.57 -9.10 5.94
N ALA A 242 -37.78 -9.82 6.75
CA ALA A 242 -38.27 -10.98 7.49
C ALA A 242 -39.30 -10.58 8.55
N ASP A 243 -39.08 -9.47 9.25
CA ASP A 243 -39.99 -8.91 10.25
C ASP A 243 -41.32 -8.46 9.64
N TYR A 244 -41.27 -7.68 8.55
CA TYR A 244 -42.46 -7.30 7.79
C TYR A 244 -43.24 -8.50 7.25
N ARG A 245 -42.54 -9.57 6.83
CA ARG A 245 -43.19 -10.81 6.37
C ARG A 245 -43.85 -11.56 7.54
N GLY A 246 -43.28 -11.49 8.74
CA GLY A 246 -43.84 -12.06 9.97
C GLY A 246 -45.13 -11.36 10.41
N GLU A 247 -45.12 -10.02 10.44
CA GLU A 247 -46.29 -9.19 10.77
C GLU A 247 -47.42 -9.34 9.74
N CYS A 248 -47.08 -9.43 8.46
CA CYS A 248 -48.07 -9.65 7.39
C CYS A 248 -48.76 -11.02 7.54
N LYS A 249 -48.01 -12.09 7.87
CA LYS A 249 -48.59 -13.41 8.14
C LYS A 249 -49.53 -13.39 9.34
N THR A 250 -49.13 -12.79 10.47
CA THR A 250 -49.96 -12.73 11.68
C THR A 250 -51.23 -11.91 11.49
N THR A 251 -51.16 -10.84 10.69
CA THR A 251 -52.33 -10.03 10.33
C THR A 251 -53.33 -10.83 9.49
N ILE A 252 -52.86 -11.61 8.51
CA ILE A 252 -53.72 -12.48 7.70
C ILE A 252 -54.35 -13.59 8.55
N THR A 253 -53.62 -14.19 9.50
CA THR A 253 -54.18 -15.25 10.36
C THR A 253 -55.24 -14.69 11.32
N ARG A 254 -55.06 -13.48 11.87
CA ARG A 254 -56.08 -12.82 12.69
C ARG A 254 -57.35 -12.50 11.91
N VAL A 255 -57.23 -11.93 10.70
CA VAL A 255 -58.40 -11.66 9.84
C VAL A 255 -59.14 -12.95 9.46
N HIS A 256 -58.44 -14.09 9.35
CA HIS A 256 -59.07 -15.37 9.07
C HIS A 256 -59.81 -15.95 10.29
N ASN A 257 -59.25 -15.84 11.49
CA ASN A 257 -59.87 -16.28 12.75
C ASN A 257 -61.06 -15.40 13.17
N ASP A 258 -61.00 -14.09 12.93
CA ASP A 258 -62.11 -13.17 13.22
C ASP A 258 -63.30 -13.44 12.27
N ARG A 259 -63.05 -13.94 11.05
CA ARG A 259 -64.11 -14.37 10.13
C ARG A 259 -64.81 -15.67 10.53
N GLU A 260 -64.14 -16.55 11.28
CA GLU A 260 -64.76 -17.80 11.77
C GLU A 260 -65.54 -17.58 13.08
N THR A 261 -65.27 -16.51 13.82
CA THR A 261 -65.96 -16.19 15.08
C THR A 261 -67.14 -15.23 14.91
N THR A 262 -67.20 -14.44 13.83
CA THR A 262 -68.42 -13.71 13.47
C THR A 262 -69.27 -14.54 12.51
N GLY A 263 -70.15 -15.38 13.07
CA GLY A 263 -71.29 -15.92 12.35
C GLY A 263 -72.24 -14.80 11.90
N CYS A 264 -72.03 -14.27 10.70
CA CYS A 264 -72.99 -13.38 10.05
C CYS A 264 -73.59 -14.05 8.82
N ARG A 265 -74.85 -14.48 9.00
CA ARG A 265 -75.88 -14.57 7.97
C ARG A 265 -75.87 -13.32 7.10
N GLY A 266 -75.81 -13.53 5.78
CA GLY A 266 -76.46 -12.70 4.77
C GLY A 266 -75.82 -11.36 4.43
N SER A 267 -75.81 -11.09 3.12
CA SER A 267 -75.64 -9.78 2.47
C SER A 267 -74.21 -9.36 2.13
N THR A 268 -73.91 -9.51 0.83
CA THR A 268 -73.31 -8.53 -0.08
C THR A 268 -72.27 -7.55 0.45
N LEU A 269 -71.14 -7.50 -0.28
CA LEU A 269 -70.34 -6.32 -0.65
C LEU A 269 -68.89 -6.26 -0.15
N CYS A 270 -68.06 -5.76 -1.07
CA CYS A 270 -66.73 -5.16 -0.93
C CYS A 270 -65.50 -6.08 -0.87
N ILE A 271 -65.09 -6.48 -2.09
CA ILE A 271 -63.67 -6.55 -2.48
C ILE A 271 -63.04 -5.18 -2.21
N LYS A 272 -62.29 -5.04 -1.12
CA LYS A 272 -61.27 -3.99 -0.99
C LYS A 272 -59.90 -4.65 -1.20
N ARG A 273 -59.52 -4.73 -2.48
CA ARG A 273 -58.12 -4.79 -2.90
C ARG A 273 -57.45 -3.52 -2.37
N ASN A 274 -56.54 -3.67 -1.40
CA ASN A 274 -55.45 -2.73 -1.17
C ASN A 274 -54.24 -3.55 -0.72
N LEU A 275 -53.70 -4.33 -1.66
CA LEU A 275 -52.31 -4.71 -1.66
C LEU A 275 -51.55 -3.56 -2.35
N PHE A 276 -51.14 -2.60 -1.54
CA PHE A 276 -50.02 -1.72 -1.85
C PHE A 276 -49.10 -1.79 -0.64
N CYS A 277 -48.12 -2.70 -0.72
CA CYS A 277 -46.92 -2.59 0.09
C CYS A 277 -46.01 -1.56 -0.60
N PRO A 278 -45.60 -0.46 0.07
CA PRO A 278 -44.39 0.27 -0.30
C PRO A 278 -43.12 -0.55 0.02
#